data_AF-A0A4Q2UW93-F1
#
_entry.id   AF-A0A4Q2UW93-F1
#
_cell.length_a   1.000
_cell.length_b   1.000
_cell.length_c   1.000
_cell.angle_alpha   90.00
_cell.angle_beta   90.00
_cell.angle_gamma   90.00
#
_symmetry.space_group_name_H-M   'P 1'
#
loop_
_entity.id
_entity.type
_entity.pdbx_description
1 polymer ?
#
loop_
_entity_poly.entity_id
_entity_poly.type
_entity_poly.pdbx_seq_one_letter_code
_entity_poly.pdbx_strand_id
1 'polypeptide(L)'
;SYVEWYQKKYYQDLRDDYLTPDEWSALGETRAFLQPFWKITQLTEGRYATLDRSPFTMDVLHKHYTQAFQKHSGNVTLQSCVAASWAVFDKYYQLTDESPAYGAAIILHPSRRVAHIKKNWPKSRAAVRSD
;
A
#
# COMPACT_ATOMS: atom_id res chain seq x y z
N SER A 1 14.50 -30.93 21.14
CA SER A 1 15.05 -30.12 20.03
C SER A 1 16.27 -29.32 20.52
N TYR A 2 17.25 -29.00 19.67
CA TYR A 2 18.38 -28.11 20.00
C TYR A 2 17.90 -26.74 20.52
N VAL A 3 16.76 -26.27 20.02
CA VAL A 3 16.12 -25.01 20.42
C VAL A 3 15.67 -25.05 21.88
N GLU A 4 15.04 -26.13 22.32
CA GLU A 4 14.56 -26.28 23.71
C GLU A 4 15.73 -26.34 24.71
N TRP A 5 16.83 -26.99 24.33
CA TRP A 5 18.05 -27.02 25.13
C TRP A 5 18.65 -25.62 25.29
N TYR A 6 18.73 -24.85 24.21
CA TYR A 6 19.26 -23.48 24.22
C TYR A 6 18.37 -22.55 25.05
N GLN A 7 17.06 -22.61 24.86
CA GLN A 7 16.08 -21.83 25.62
C GLN A 7 16.15 -22.12 27.13
N LYS A 8 16.34 -23.39 27.50
CA LYS A 8 16.45 -23.78 28.91
C LYS A 8 17.78 -23.34 29.53
N LYS A 9 18.86 -23.35 28.75
CA LYS A 9 20.21 -22.96 29.20
C LYS A 9 20.34 -21.45 29.42
N TYR A 10 19.76 -20.63 28.55
CA TYR A 10 19.85 -19.16 28.61
C TYR A 10 18.53 -18.51 29.04
N TYR A 11 17.68 -19.24 29.77
CA TYR A 11 16.33 -18.79 30.11
C TYR A 11 16.29 -17.43 30.83
N GLN A 12 17.25 -17.16 31.71
CA GLN A 12 17.35 -15.89 32.43
C GLN A 12 17.62 -14.72 31.48
N ASP A 13 18.49 -14.90 30.50
CA ASP A 13 18.84 -13.87 29.52
C ASP A 13 17.71 -13.69 28.48
N LEU A 14 17.06 -14.80 28.10
CA LEU A 14 15.97 -14.81 27.12
C LEU A 14 14.64 -14.27 27.67
N ARG A 15 14.47 -14.25 29.00
CA ARG A 15 13.20 -13.90 29.64
C ARG A 15 12.71 -12.51 29.20
N ASP A 16 13.64 -11.57 29.12
CA ASP A 16 13.34 -10.17 28.78
C ASP A 16 13.03 -9.99 27.28
N ASP A 17 13.39 -10.96 26.44
CA ASP A 17 13.09 -10.97 25.00
C ASP A 17 11.74 -11.65 24.66
N TYR A 18 11.06 -12.26 25.65
CA TYR A 18 9.76 -12.87 25.39
C TYR A 18 8.70 -11.80 25.20
N LEU A 19 8.15 -11.76 23.99
CA LEU A 19 6.96 -10.97 23.70
C LEU A 19 5.78 -11.45 24.54
N THR A 20 5.14 -10.48 25.18
CA THR A 20 3.85 -10.64 25.85
C THR A 20 2.75 -10.98 24.84
N PRO A 21 1.62 -11.56 25.30
CA PRO A 21 0.48 -11.84 24.41
C PRO A 21 -0.03 -10.62 23.63
N ASP A 22 0.01 -9.44 24.24
CA ASP A 22 -0.41 -8.19 23.61
C ASP A 22 0.57 -7.74 22.52
N GLU A 23 1.88 -7.90 22.74
CA GLU A 23 2.89 -7.61 21.72
C GLU A 23 2.80 -8.57 20.52
N TRP A 24 2.50 -9.85 20.78
CA TRP A 24 2.19 -10.81 19.72
C TRP A 24 0.95 -10.40 18.92
N SER A 25 -0.08 -9.89 19.59
CA SER A 25 -1.28 -9.37 18.94
C SER A 25 -0.95 -8.16 18.05
N ALA A 26 -0.20 -7.19 18.57
CA ALA A 26 0.24 -6.02 17.82
C ALA A 26 1.10 -6.38 16.60
N LEU A 27 2.00 -7.37 16.73
CA LEU A 27 2.77 -7.90 15.61
C LEU A 27 1.85 -8.53 14.55
N GLY A 28 0.83 -9.27 14.99
CA GLY A 28 -0.20 -9.84 14.13
C GLY A 28 -0.97 -8.78 13.34
N GLU A 29 -1.40 -7.71 14.00
CA GLU A 29 -2.07 -6.57 13.36
C GLU A 29 -1.16 -5.86 12.36
N THR A 30 0.09 -5.63 12.73
CA THR A 30 1.11 -5.02 11.85
C THR A 30 1.34 -5.89 10.62
N ARG A 31 1.48 -7.21 10.79
CA ARG A 31 1.63 -8.16 9.68
C ARG A 31 0.41 -8.12 8.76
N ALA A 32 -0.79 -8.12 9.33
CA ALA A 32 -2.03 -8.05 8.55
C ALA A 32 -2.12 -6.74 7.74
N PHE A 33 -1.68 -5.62 8.31
CA PHE A 33 -1.61 -4.34 7.61
C PHE A 33 -0.57 -4.36 6.47
N LEU A 34 0.58 -5.00 6.66
CA LEU A 34 1.65 -5.08 5.65
C LEU A 34 1.37 -6.09 4.52
N GLN A 35 0.44 -7.02 4.72
CA GLN A 35 0.18 -8.10 3.76
C GLN A 35 -0.19 -7.62 2.33
N PRO A 36 -1.01 -6.57 2.14
CA PRO A 36 -1.26 -6.02 0.81
C PRO A 36 -0.02 -5.42 0.14
N PHE A 37 0.90 -4.81 0.89
CA PHE A 37 2.16 -4.28 0.35
C PHE A 37 3.03 -5.39 -0.20
N TRP A 38 3.16 -6.50 0.53
CA TRP A 38 3.89 -7.67 0.06
C TRP A 38 3.30 -8.20 -1.26
N LYS A 39 1.97 -8.36 -1.31
CA LYS A 39 1.29 -8.85 -2.51
C LYS A 39 1.44 -7.91 -3.71
N ILE A 40 1.37 -6.61 -3.47
CA ILE A 40 1.57 -5.60 -4.52
C ILE A 40 3.00 -5.61 -5.01
N THR A 41 3.97 -5.62 -4.10
CA THR A 41 5.40 -5.70 -4.45
C THR A 41 5.65 -6.93 -5.33
N GLN A 42 5.10 -8.09 -4.95
CA GLN A 42 5.20 -9.31 -5.75
C GLN A 42 4.50 -9.24 -7.12
N LEU A 43 3.43 -8.44 -7.26
CA LEU A 43 2.75 -8.24 -8.54
C LEU A 43 3.47 -7.24 -9.46
N THR A 44 4.27 -6.35 -8.86
CA THR A 44 5.03 -5.30 -9.54
C THR A 44 6.51 -5.62 -9.67
N GLU A 45 6.98 -6.74 -9.13
CA GLU A 45 8.34 -7.22 -9.34
C GLU A 45 8.44 -8.04 -10.64
N GLY A 46 9.61 -7.98 -11.28
CA GLY A 46 9.92 -8.77 -12.46
C GLY A 46 9.92 -8.00 -13.78
N ARG A 47 10.46 -8.65 -14.81
CA ARG A 47 10.79 -8.05 -16.12
C ARG A 47 9.57 -7.58 -16.93
N TYR A 48 8.38 -8.08 -16.57
CA TYR A 48 7.11 -7.77 -17.22
C TYR A 48 6.20 -6.88 -16.36
N ALA A 49 6.72 -6.30 -15.27
CA ALA A 49 6.01 -5.28 -14.53
C ALA A 49 5.91 -4.03 -15.40
N THR A 50 4.75 -3.83 -16.00
CA THR A 50 4.49 -2.71 -16.88
C THR A 50 4.04 -1.48 -16.08
N LEU A 51 4.45 -0.29 -16.52
CA LEU A 51 4.15 0.98 -15.85
C LEU A 51 2.63 1.19 -15.60
N ASP A 52 1.75 0.60 -16.41
CA ASP A 52 0.29 0.69 -16.25
C ASP A 52 -0.26 -0.02 -15.00
N ARG A 53 0.53 -0.92 -14.40
CA ARG A 53 0.13 -1.63 -13.17
C ARG A 53 0.28 -0.76 -11.93
N SER A 54 1.31 0.09 -11.91
CA SER A 54 1.67 0.91 -10.75
C SER A 54 0.52 1.82 -10.29
N PRO A 55 -0.17 2.58 -11.17
CA PRO A 55 -1.31 3.41 -10.76
C PRO A 55 -2.44 2.61 -10.12
N PHE A 56 -2.76 1.43 -10.67
CA PHE A 56 -3.81 0.58 -10.11
C PHE A 56 -3.43 0.02 -8.73
N THR A 57 -2.18 -0.44 -8.56
CA THR A 57 -1.73 -0.94 -7.26
C THR A 57 -1.66 0.16 -6.21
N MET A 58 -1.31 1.38 -6.63
CA MET A 58 -1.33 2.56 -5.78
C MET A 58 -2.77 2.88 -5.31
N ASP A 59 -3.77 2.83 -6.19
CA ASP A 59 -5.19 3.00 -5.79
C ASP A 59 -5.67 1.95 -4.78
N VAL A 60 -5.21 0.70 -4.93
CA VAL A 60 -5.50 -0.38 -3.97
C VAL A 60 -4.90 -0.08 -2.60
N LEU A 61 -3.65 0.40 -2.54
CA LEU A 61 -3.00 0.81 -1.29
C LEU A 61 -3.72 2.01 -0.66
N HIS A 62 -4.10 3.01 -1.46
CA HIS A 62 -4.85 4.17 -0.98
C HIS A 62 -6.14 3.74 -0.26
N LYS A 63 -6.91 2.83 -0.86
CA LYS A 63 -8.10 2.26 -0.23
C LYS A 63 -7.79 1.46 1.04
N HIS A 64 -6.72 0.67 1.04
CA HIS A 64 -6.29 -0.12 2.19
C HIS A 64 -5.97 0.79 3.40
N TYR A 65 -5.28 1.90 3.16
CA TYR A 65 -5.02 2.91 4.19
C TYR A 65 -6.28 3.53 4.77
N THR A 66 -7.24 3.94 3.94
CA THR A 66 -8.52 4.49 4.43
C THR A 66 -9.23 3.49 5.35
N GLN A 67 -9.21 2.20 4.98
CA GLN A 67 -9.78 1.12 5.80
C GLN A 67 -9.00 0.91 7.09
N ALA A 68 -7.66 1.00 7.06
CA ALA A 68 -6.82 0.86 8.24
C ALA A 68 -7.07 2.00 9.25
N PHE A 69 -7.21 3.25 8.79
CA PHE A 69 -7.56 4.37 9.66
C PHE A 69 -8.92 4.20 10.35
N GLN A 70 -9.90 3.63 9.66
CA GLN A 70 -11.22 3.34 10.24
C GLN A 70 -11.16 2.20 11.26
N LYS A 71 -10.39 1.14 10.95
CA LYS A 71 -10.29 -0.07 11.77
C LYS A 71 -9.50 0.13 13.06
N HIS A 72 -8.42 0.91 13.01
CA HIS A 72 -7.47 1.06 14.13
C HIS A 72 -7.70 2.31 14.98
N SER A 73 -8.92 2.85 15.02
CA SER A 73 -9.28 4.02 15.83
C SER A 73 -9.05 3.83 17.34
N GLY A 74 -8.99 2.58 17.82
CA GLY A 74 -8.72 2.25 19.22
C GLY A 74 -7.25 1.95 19.56
N ASN A 75 -6.35 1.79 18.58
CA ASN A 75 -4.93 1.47 18.81
C ASN A 75 -4.05 2.64 18.40
N VAL A 76 -3.76 3.53 19.36
CA VAL A 76 -3.04 4.80 19.13
C VAL A 76 -1.64 4.59 18.54
N THR A 77 -0.93 3.56 19.00
CA THR A 77 0.43 3.25 18.54
C THR A 77 0.42 2.83 17.06
N LEU A 78 -0.44 1.88 16.70
CA LEU A 78 -0.53 1.40 15.32
C LEU A 78 -1.08 2.49 14.39
N GLN A 79 -2.07 3.27 14.85
CA GLN A 79 -2.61 4.39 14.09
C GLN A 79 -1.53 5.44 13.76
N SER A 80 -0.66 5.75 14.72
CA SER A 80 0.46 6.69 14.51
C SER A 80 1.45 6.16 13.46
N CYS A 81 1.79 4.87 13.52
CA CYS A 81 2.61 4.22 12.50
C CYS A 81 1.95 4.23 11.11
N VAL A 82 0.65 3.94 11.04
CA VAL A 82 -0.11 4.00 9.79
C VAL A 82 -0.11 5.43 9.23
N ALA A 83 -0.32 6.45 10.07
CA ALA A 83 -0.27 7.86 9.67
C ALA A 83 1.11 8.27 9.12
N ALA A 84 2.19 7.87 9.79
CA ALA A 84 3.54 8.14 9.32
C ALA A 84 3.81 7.45 7.97
N SER A 85 3.42 6.19 7.82
CA SER A 85 3.57 5.47 6.55
C SER A 85 2.69 6.05 5.43
N TRP A 86 1.51 6.56 5.76
CA TRP A 86 0.62 7.25 4.82
C TRP A 86 1.26 8.49 4.24
N ALA A 87 1.91 9.32 5.07
CA ALA A 87 2.58 10.53 4.59
C ALA A 87 3.67 10.22 3.55
N VAL A 88 4.40 9.13 3.74
CA VAL A 88 5.39 8.67 2.75
C VAL A 88 4.70 8.15 1.50
N PHE A 89 3.65 7.33 1.64
CA PHE A 89 2.89 6.80 0.52
C PHE A 89 2.26 7.92 -0.34
N ASP A 90 1.58 8.87 0.28
CA ASP A 90 0.91 9.99 -0.38
C ASP A 90 1.87 10.85 -1.20
N LYS A 91 3.08 11.10 -0.67
CA LYS A 91 4.14 11.78 -1.42
C LYS A 91 4.47 11.06 -2.75
N TYR A 92 4.66 9.74 -2.72
CA TYR A 92 4.97 8.98 -3.93
C TYR A 92 3.73 8.80 -4.83
N TYR A 93 2.54 8.76 -4.25
CA TYR A 93 1.28 8.73 -4.98
C TYR A 93 1.12 9.99 -5.85
N GLN A 94 1.35 11.17 -5.26
CA GLN A 94 1.30 12.46 -5.97
C GLN A 94 2.31 12.54 -7.11
N LEU A 95 3.57 12.13 -6.87
CA LEU A 95 4.59 12.07 -7.92
C LEU A 95 4.23 11.10 -9.07
N THR A 96 3.42 10.07 -8.78
CA THR A 96 2.93 9.14 -9.81
C THR A 96 1.89 9.81 -10.71
N ASP A 97 1.01 10.64 -10.15
CA ASP A 97 -0.03 11.37 -10.89
C ASP A 97 0.54 12.54 -11.70
N GLU A 98 1.58 13.21 -11.20
CA GLU A 98 2.29 14.29 -11.91
C GLU A 98 3.07 13.81 -13.14
N SER A 99 3.44 12.53 -13.19
CA SER A 99 4.26 11.99 -14.27
C SER A 99 3.39 11.57 -15.47
N PRO A 100 3.53 12.25 -16.62
CA PRO A 100 2.73 11.95 -17.82
C PRO A 100 3.00 10.54 -18.37
N ALA A 101 4.12 9.92 -17.99
CA ALA A 101 4.45 8.55 -18.38
C ALA A 101 3.46 7.53 -17.80
N TYR A 102 3.04 7.68 -16.54
CA TYR A 102 2.05 6.79 -15.94
C TYR A 102 0.66 7.01 -16.55
N GLY A 103 0.26 8.27 -16.78
CA GLY A 103 -0.98 8.59 -17.48
C GLY A 103 -1.03 8.01 -18.91
N ALA A 104 0.06 8.15 -19.66
CA ALA A 104 0.19 7.54 -20.99
C ALA A 104 0.10 6.01 -20.95
N ALA A 105 0.75 5.36 -19.98
CA ALA A 105 0.68 3.91 -19.82
C ALA A 105 -0.76 3.41 -19.61
N ILE A 106 -1.56 4.11 -18.79
CA ILE A 106 -2.98 3.76 -18.59
C ILE A 106 -3.79 3.94 -19.88
N ILE A 107 -3.56 5.04 -20.61
CA ILE A 107 -4.27 5.33 -21.88
C ILE A 107 -3.93 4.30 -22.96
N LEU A 108 -2.66 3.89 -23.04
CA LEU A 108 -2.18 2.94 -24.03
C LEU A 108 -2.57 1.49 -23.70
N HIS A 109 -2.94 1.19 -22.46
CA HIS A 109 -3.32 -0.17 -22.06
C HIS A 109 -4.65 -0.60 -22.73
N PRO A 110 -4.66 -1.64 -23.59
CA PRO A 110 -5.78 -1.96 -24.47
C PRO A 110 -7.09 -2.26 -23.74
N SER A 111 -7.01 -2.83 -22.53
CA SER A 111 -8.19 -3.16 -21.70
C SER A 111 -8.71 -1.98 -20.86
N ARG A 112 -7.94 -0.89 -20.72
CA ARG A 112 -8.23 0.22 -19.77
C ARG A 112 -8.47 1.56 -20.47
N ARG A 113 -7.97 1.69 -21.70
CA ARG A 113 -8.13 2.87 -22.57
C ARG A 113 -9.54 3.46 -22.58
N VAL A 114 -10.56 2.64 -22.83
CA VAL A 114 -11.95 3.11 -22.99
C VAL A 114 -12.56 3.62 -21.68
N ALA A 115 -12.29 2.94 -20.56
CA ALA A 115 -12.81 3.33 -19.25
C ALA A 115 -12.13 4.61 -18.74
N HIS A 116 -10.82 4.74 -18.93
CA HIS A 116 -10.06 5.92 -18.54
C HIS A 116 -10.47 7.16 -19.35
N ILE A 117 -10.60 7.03 -20.68
CA ILE A 117 -11.07 8.13 -21.55
C ILE A 117 -12.48 8.58 -21.15
N LYS A 118 -13.40 7.66 -20.86
CA LYS A 118 -14.77 8.00 -20.44
C LYS A 118 -14.85 8.70 -19.07
N LYS A 119 -13.92 8.40 -18.15
CA LYS A 119 -13.89 8.98 -16.80
C LYS A 119 -13.20 10.34 -16.76
N ASN A 120 -12.11 10.52 -17.51
CA ASN A 120 -11.22 11.68 -17.39
C ASN A 120 -11.36 12.70 -18.54
N TRP A 121 -12.04 12.37 -19.65
CA TRP A 121 -12.30 13.33 -20.72
C TRP A 121 -13.69 13.96 -20.57
N PRO A 122 -13.81 15.26 -20.28
CA PRO A 122 -15.11 15.93 -20.21
C PRO A 122 -15.79 15.91 -21.58
N LYS A 123 -17.08 15.56 -21.62
CA LYS A 123 -17.93 15.55 -22.82
C LYS A 123 -18.34 16.97 -23.25
N SER A 124 -17.41 17.88 -23.42
CA SER A 124 -17.60 19.13 -24.20
C SER A 124 -16.37 20.02 -24.11
N ARG A 125 -15.61 20.08 -25.19
CA ARG A 125 -14.79 21.26 -25.51
C ARG A 125 -15.07 21.70 -26.95
N ALA A 126 -16.36 21.80 -27.28
CA ALA A 126 -16.84 22.17 -28.61
C ALA A 126 -17.83 23.35 -28.60
N ALA A 127 -17.89 24.15 -27.52
CA ALA A 127 -18.78 25.30 -27.48
C ALA A 127 -18.29 26.45 -26.59
N VAL A 128 -17.00 26.82 -26.67
CA VAL A 128 -16.56 28.19 -26.33
C VAL A 128 -15.32 28.50 -27.17
N ARG A 129 -15.54 28.76 -28.46
CA ARG A 129 -14.70 29.54 -29.37
C ARG A 129 -15.34 29.49 -30.77
N SER A 130 -16.47 30.15 -30.88
CA SER A 130 -16.95 30.71 -32.13
C SER A 130 -17.64 32.02 -31.76
N ASP A 131 -16.95 33.09 -32.16
CA ASP A 131 -17.35 34.50 -32.28
C ASP A 131 -17.70 35.31 -31.02
#